data_AF-A0A353PC25-F1
#
_entry.id   AF-A0A353PC25-F1
#
_cell.length_a   1.000
_cell.length_b   1.000
_cell.length_c   1.000
_cell.angle_alpha   90.00
_cell.angle_beta   90.00
_cell.angle_gamma   90.00
#
_symmetry.space_group_name_H-M   'P 1'
#
loop_
_entity.id
_entity.type
_entity.pdbx_description
1 polymer ?
#
loop_
_entity_poly.entity_id
_entity_poly.type
_entity_poly.pdbx_seq_one_letter_code
_entity_poly.pdbx_strand_id
1 'polypeptide(L)'
;NSFHLMVGRVVGEEVQVIDRLREMVRLGTGLRADGTITPEAQQRALETLRRFGDRLRDIPPQHIRAVGTYTLRRGFRAVDFLEQAGQVLGHPIEVISGQEEARLIYRGVSFTLGPPANRRLVFDIGGGSSEIVLGDGIHPICMESLHMGCITYSQRFFRDGRITAKRWQAAETAARLEFQPVAANFRAAGWHEAIGTSGSIRAVAAMVQTLRNTPDIDAAGLADLRDRLIRAGRVDRLNLPDLAAERQQVFAGGAVILSAAFAALGIERMLPCDGALREGLLDELAAGRRGRQDVCNHTAEALSQLYHADRGQASRVCTTALGFLDQLREQWALGQTPDIDALRWAAMLHEIGLAISHSGYHKHGHYLLANGDLAGFSRNTQTLVSLLVRFHRRKIIRR
;
A
#
# COMPACT_ATOMS: atom_id res chain seq x y z
N ASN A 1 10.31 5.70 -4.14
CA ASN A 1 11.33 6.66 -4.65
C ASN A 1 11.92 7.47 -3.50
N SER A 2 11.06 8.10 -2.72
CA SER A 2 11.41 8.81 -1.49
C SER A 2 10.94 8.05 -0.25
N PHE A 3 11.51 8.38 0.90
CA PHE A 3 10.93 8.11 2.21
C PHE A 3 10.20 9.36 2.69
N HIS A 4 9.13 9.14 3.46
CA HIS A 4 8.26 10.20 3.94
C HIS A 4 8.05 10.01 5.44
N LEU A 5 8.08 11.11 6.18
CA LEU A 5 7.69 11.18 7.58
C LEU A 5 6.57 12.21 7.70
N MET A 6 5.53 11.88 8.45
CA MET A 6 4.49 12.83 8.84
C MET A 6 4.26 12.70 10.33
N VAL A 7 4.25 13.84 11.02
CA VAL A 7 3.93 13.91 12.45
C VAL A 7 2.66 14.75 12.59
N GLY A 8 1.69 14.24 13.33
CA GLY A 8 0.47 14.96 13.67
C GLY A 8 0.17 14.88 15.16
N ARG A 9 -0.75 15.74 15.60
CA ARG A 9 -1.35 15.68 16.93
C ARG A 9 -2.87 15.60 16.80
N VAL A 10 -3.50 14.93 17.74
CA VAL A 10 -4.95 14.90 17.86
C VAL A 10 -5.39 16.09 18.71
N VAL A 11 -6.30 16.92 18.19
CA VAL A 11 -6.92 18.03 18.90
C VAL A 11 -8.44 17.85 18.79
N GLY A 12 -9.09 17.45 19.89
CA GLY A 12 -10.47 17.00 19.84
C GLY A 12 -10.59 15.69 19.04
N GLU A 13 -11.41 15.70 17.99
CA GLU A 13 -11.56 14.58 17.04
C GLU A 13 -10.74 14.77 15.75
N GLU A 14 -10.03 15.90 15.63
CA GLU A 14 -9.28 16.23 14.41
C GLU A 14 -7.80 15.90 14.54
N VAL A 15 -7.21 15.44 13.45
CA VAL A 15 -5.76 15.23 13.33
C VAL A 15 -5.13 16.43 12.66
N GLN A 16 -4.36 17.20 13.42
CA GLN A 16 -3.59 18.32 12.89
C GLN A 16 -2.17 17.87 12.54
N VAL A 17 -1.78 18.04 11.27
CA VAL A 17 -0.40 17.78 10.84
C VAL A 17 0.53 18.87 11.38
N ILE A 18 1.58 18.45 12.09
CA ILE A 18 2.60 19.34 12.68
C ILE A 18 3.82 19.42 11.76
N ASP A 19 4.24 18.31 11.18
CA ASP A 19 5.52 18.22 10.47
C ASP A 19 5.44 17.24 9.31
N ARG A 20 6.22 17.52 8.26
CA ARG A 20 6.33 16.71 7.06
C ARG A 20 7.78 16.71 6.57
N LEU A 21 8.41 15.54 6.58
CA LEU A 21 9.71 15.34 5.95
C LEU A 21 9.58 14.44 4.72
N ARG A 22 10.39 14.73 3.71
CA ARG A 22 10.50 13.91 2.50
C ARG A 22 11.95 13.89 2.06
N GLU A 23 12.47 12.69 1.88
CA GLU A 23 13.88 12.47 1.54
C GLU A 23 13.99 11.52 0.36
N MET A 24 14.86 11.86 -0.60
CA MET A 24 15.02 11.11 -1.84
C MET A 24 16.05 9.99 -1.68
N VAL A 25 15.58 8.78 -1.39
CA VAL A 25 16.45 7.61 -1.12
C VAL A 25 16.77 6.79 -2.39
N ARG A 26 15.82 6.78 -3.34
CA ARG A 26 15.84 5.98 -4.57
C ARG A 26 16.05 4.48 -4.34
N LEU A 27 15.50 3.94 -3.24
CA LEU A 27 15.67 2.53 -2.86
C LEU A 27 15.35 1.55 -3.99
N GLY A 28 14.26 1.81 -4.74
CA GLY A 28 13.84 0.96 -5.85
C GLY A 28 14.86 0.84 -7.00
N THR A 29 15.76 1.82 -7.18
CA THR A 29 16.83 1.74 -8.19
C THR A 29 17.96 0.80 -7.78
N GLY A 30 18.11 0.54 -6.48
CA GLY A 30 19.06 -0.42 -5.94
C GLY A 30 18.51 -1.84 -5.80
N LEU A 31 17.23 -2.06 -6.11
CA LEU A 31 16.63 -3.39 -6.06
C LEU A 31 17.11 -4.22 -7.25
N ARG A 32 17.78 -5.33 -6.98
CA ARG A 32 18.25 -6.29 -7.98
C ARG A 32 17.17 -7.33 -8.28
N ALA A 33 17.31 -8.00 -9.43
CA ALA A 33 16.37 -9.03 -9.87
C ALA A 33 16.32 -10.23 -8.91
N ASP A 34 17.39 -10.48 -8.15
CA ASP A 34 17.48 -11.55 -7.14
C ASP A 34 16.80 -11.21 -5.80
N GLY A 35 16.16 -10.04 -5.70
CA GLY A 35 15.49 -9.58 -4.49
C GLY A 35 16.41 -8.97 -3.43
N THR A 36 17.70 -8.73 -3.75
CA THR A 36 18.63 -8.01 -2.87
C THR A 36 18.64 -6.50 -3.17
N ILE A 37 19.10 -5.70 -2.20
CA ILE A 37 19.25 -4.24 -2.34
C ILE A 37 20.75 -3.92 -2.34
N THR A 38 21.21 -3.12 -3.32
CA THR A 38 22.62 -2.71 -3.44
C THR A 38 23.12 -1.99 -2.17
N PRO A 39 24.38 -2.20 -1.73
CA PRO A 39 24.93 -1.57 -0.54
C PRO A 39 24.77 -0.05 -0.51
N GLU A 40 24.97 0.62 -1.64
CA GLU A 40 24.88 2.09 -1.75
C GLU A 40 23.45 2.57 -1.49
N ALA A 41 22.44 1.81 -1.93
CA ALA A 41 21.04 2.13 -1.68
C ALA A 41 20.63 1.83 -0.23
N GLN A 42 21.18 0.76 0.37
CA GLN A 42 20.98 0.47 1.79
C GLN A 42 21.57 1.59 2.66
N GLN A 43 22.81 2.01 2.39
CA GLN A 43 23.47 3.08 3.14
C GLN A 43 22.66 4.38 3.11
N ARG A 44 22.24 4.86 1.93
CA ARG A 44 21.39 6.06 1.81
C ARG A 44 20.08 5.92 2.59
N ALA A 45 19.49 4.73 2.58
CA ALA A 45 18.24 4.46 3.31
C ALA A 45 18.46 4.52 4.83
N LEU A 46 19.51 3.85 5.33
CA LEU A 46 19.87 3.86 6.76
C LEU A 46 20.21 5.27 7.24
N GLU A 47 20.98 6.05 6.48
CA GLU A 47 21.28 7.45 6.81
C GLU A 47 20.03 8.33 6.88
N THR A 48 19.06 8.09 6.00
CA THR A 48 17.77 8.79 6.01
C THR A 48 16.92 8.38 7.20
N LEU A 49 16.83 7.08 7.48
CA LEU A 49 16.08 6.55 8.61
C LEU A 49 16.66 7.01 9.94
N ARG A 50 17.99 7.19 10.05
CA ARG A 50 18.64 7.75 11.22
C ARG A 50 18.14 9.17 11.52
N ARG A 51 18.08 10.03 10.48
CA ARG A 51 17.52 11.39 10.62
C ARG A 51 16.04 11.37 11.02
N PHE A 52 15.27 10.42 10.50
CA PHE A 52 13.87 10.26 10.89
C PHE A 52 13.74 9.74 12.34
N GLY A 53 14.59 8.80 12.76
CA GLY A 53 14.64 8.30 14.13
C GLY A 53 14.99 9.41 15.13
N ASP A 54 15.94 10.28 14.79
CA ASP A 54 16.26 11.46 15.60
C ASP A 54 15.04 12.37 15.79
N ARG A 55 14.22 12.54 14.75
CA ARG A 55 12.99 13.35 14.82
C ARG A 55 11.87 12.69 15.65
N LEU A 56 11.86 11.36 15.68
CA LEU A 56 10.84 10.54 16.34
C LEU A 56 11.16 10.18 17.80
N ARG A 57 12.38 10.46 18.26
CA ARG A 57 12.93 10.02 19.56
C ARG A 57 12.02 10.28 20.77
N ASP A 58 11.36 11.43 20.80
CA ASP A 58 10.52 11.85 21.93
C ASP A 58 9.05 11.42 21.81
N ILE A 59 8.70 10.70 20.73
CA ILE A 59 7.34 10.20 20.51
C ILE A 59 7.26 8.75 21.02
N PRO A 60 6.29 8.41 21.88
CA PRO A 60 6.14 7.04 22.38
C PRO A 60 6.00 6.02 21.25
N PRO A 61 6.65 4.84 21.31
CA PRO A 61 6.64 3.85 20.23
C PRO A 61 5.24 3.43 19.76
N GLN A 62 4.24 3.39 20.66
CA GLN A 62 2.85 3.07 20.33
C GLN A 62 2.15 4.10 19.42
N HIS A 63 2.72 5.30 19.26
CA HIS A 63 2.22 6.37 18.40
C HIS A 63 3.02 6.50 17.10
N ILE A 64 3.90 5.54 16.80
CA ILE A 64 4.74 5.53 15.61
C ILE A 64 4.41 4.29 14.80
N ARG A 65 4.25 4.48 13.49
CA ARG A 65 4.16 3.39 12.53
C ARG A 65 5.00 3.70 11.31
N ALA A 66 5.86 2.74 10.97
CA ALA A 66 6.67 2.77 9.77
C ALA A 66 6.27 1.60 8.89
N VAL A 67 5.99 1.86 7.61
CA VAL A 67 5.61 0.82 6.66
C VAL A 67 6.51 0.81 5.43
N GLY A 68 6.74 -0.40 4.91
CA GLY A 68 7.46 -0.67 3.68
C GLY A 68 6.52 -1.18 2.59
N THR A 69 6.61 -0.59 1.39
CA THR A 69 5.72 -0.90 0.27
C THR A 69 6.43 -1.69 -0.83
N TYR A 70 6.09 -1.47 -2.11
CA TYR A 70 6.53 -2.24 -3.28
C TYR A 70 7.99 -2.70 -3.28
N THR A 71 8.95 -1.80 -3.01
CA THR A 71 10.38 -2.14 -3.09
C THR A 71 10.76 -3.17 -2.02
N LEU A 72 10.27 -3.00 -0.80
CA LEU A 72 10.53 -3.91 0.31
C LEU A 72 9.70 -5.20 0.20
N ARG A 73 8.49 -5.13 -0.39
CA ARG A 73 7.70 -6.33 -0.75
C ARG A 73 8.45 -7.25 -1.71
N ARG A 74 9.16 -6.68 -2.70
CA ARG A 74 9.96 -7.42 -3.69
C ARG A 74 11.34 -7.80 -3.17
N GLY A 75 11.89 -7.04 -2.23
CA GLY A 75 13.16 -7.32 -1.57
C GLY A 75 13.04 -8.44 -0.52
N PHE A 76 12.47 -9.60 -0.86
CA PHE A 76 12.19 -10.67 0.11
C PHE A 76 13.45 -11.24 0.79
N ARG A 77 14.64 -10.98 0.24
CA ARG A 77 15.95 -11.33 0.83
C ARG A 77 16.58 -10.21 1.65
N ALA A 78 15.89 -9.08 1.84
CA ALA A 78 16.39 -7.93 2.58
C ALA A 78 16.03 -7.98 4.07
N VAL A 79 15.95 -9.17 4.67
CA VAL A 79 15.57 -9.34 6.09
C VAL A 79 16.59 -8.63 7.00
N ASP A 80 17.88 -8.87 6.78
CA ASP A 80 18.96 -8.22 7.55
C ASP A 80 18.91 -6.70 7.40
N PHE A 81 18.60 -6.21 6.20
CA PHE A 81 18.43 -4.77 5.95
C PHE A 81 17.22 -4.21 6.71
N LEU A 82 16.09 -4.91 6.74
CA LEU A 82 14.90 -4.46 7.48
C LEU A 82 15.13 -4.41 8.98
N GLU A 83 15.86 -5.39 9.52
CA GLU A 83 16.24 -5.41 10.94
C GLU A 83 17.15 -4.22 11.27
N GLN A 84 18.22 -4.01 10.50
CA GLN A 84 19.11 -2.85 10.65
C GLN A 84 18.35 -1.53 10.49
N ALA A 85 17.46 -1.44 9.49
CA ALA A 85 16.65 -0.26 9.24
C ALA A 85 15.71 0.05 10.41
N GLY A 86 15.11 -0.99 11.03
CA GLY A 86 14.28 -0.84 12.21
C GLY A 86 15.07 -0.38 13.44
N GLN A 87 16.27 -0.94 13.65
CA GLN A 87 17.17 -0.52 14.72
C GLN A 87 17.60 0.94 14.57
N VAL A 88 17.99 1.36 13.36
CA VAL A 88 18.42 2.73 13.07
C VAL A 88 17.27 3.74 13.18
N LEU A 89 16.05 3.33 12.78
CA LEU A 89 14.85 4.15 12.96
C LEU A 89 14.42 4.23 14.44
N GLY A 90 14.78 3.24 15.25
CA GLY A 90 14.28 3.05 16.62
C GLY A 90 12.91 2.35 16.69
N HIS A 91 12.33 1.96 15.55
CA HIS A 91 10.99 1.40 15.44
C HIS A 91 10.92 0.32 14.35
N PRO A 92 10.10 -0.73 14.53
CA PRO A 92 9.93 -1.76 13.52
C PRO A 92 9.31 -1.20 12.24
N ILE A 93 9.79 -1.69 11.09
CA ILE A 93 9.24 -1.36 9.78
C ILE A 93 8.36 -2.51 9.29
N GLU A 94 7.06 -2.26 9.16
CA GLU A 94 6.07 -3.25 8.71
C GLU A 94 6.00 -3.28 7.19
N VAL A 95 6.37 -4.39 6.55
CA VAL A 95 6.10 -4.56 5.11
C VAL A 95 4.61 -4.89 4.92
N ILE A 96 3.91 -4.06 4.16
CA ILE A 96 2.47 -4.20 3.88
C ILE A 96 2.22 -4.74 2.48
N SER A 97 1.12 -5.48 2.29
CA SER A 97 0.68 -5.98 0.98
C SER A 97 0.28 -4.84 0.04
N GLY A 98 0.10 -5.13 -1.25
CA GLY A 98 -0.42 -4.13 -2.19
C GLY A 98 -1.86 -3.74 -1.86
N GLN A 99 -2.70 -4.69 -1.44
CA GLN A 99 -4.06 -4.39 -1.00
C GLN A 99 -4.11 -3.56 0.29
N GLU A 100 -3.24 -3.83 1.26
CA GLU A 100 -3.18 -3.02 2.49
C GLU A 100 -2.70 -1.59 2.20
N GLU A 101 -1.74 -1.43 1.27
CA GLU A 101 -1.35 -0.12 0.75
C GLU A 101 -2.53 0.60 0.10
N ALA A 102 -3.28 -0.08 -0.76
CA ALA A 102 -4.47 0.46 -1.42
C ALA A 102 -5.54 0.90 -0.39
N ARG A 103 -5.84 0.06 0.61
CA ARG A 103 -6.78 0.37 1.70
C ARG A 103 -6.39 1.64 2.45
N LEU A 104 -5.11 1.75 2.83
CA LEU A 104 -4.59 2.92 3.54
C LEU A 104 -4.58 4.17 2.66
N ILE A 105 -4.30 4.04 1.37
CA ILE A 105 -4.43 5.15 0.41
C ILE A 105 -5.87 5.65 0.35
N TYR A 106 -6.85 4.75 0.21
CA TYR A 106 -8.27 5.12 0.22
C TYR A 106 -8.67 5.83 1.52
N ARG A 107 -8.24 5.28 2.66
CA ARG A 107 -8.43 5.92 3.97
C ARG A 107 -7.84 7.32 4.03
N GLY A 108 -6.62 7.52 3.53
CA GLY A 108 -5.97 8.83 3.51
C GLY A 108 -6.65 9.84 2.59
N VAL A 109 -7.18 9.39 1.44
CA VAL A 109 -7.98 10.24 0.55
C VAL A 109 -9.29 10.63 1.23
N SER A 110 -9.99 9.68 1.87
CA SER A 110 -11.24 9.94 2.60
C SER A 110 -11.02 10.83 3.83
N PHE A 111 -9.88 10.70 4.52
CA PHE A 111 -9.49 11.61 5.59
C PHE A 111 -9.26 13.03 5.07
N THR A 112 -8.63 13.17 3.89
CA THR A 112 -8.25 14.49 3.34
C THR A 112 -9.42 15.24 2.71
N LEU A 113 -10.30 14.53 2.00
CA LEU A 113 -11.44 15.14 1.29
C LEU A 113 -12.76 15.03 2.06
N GLY A 114 -12.76 14.34 3.21
CA GLY A 114 -13.98 13.88 3.86
C GLY A 114 -14.55 12.60 3.21
N PRO A 115 -15.41 11.88 3.96
CA PRO A 115 -16.08 10.70 3.44
C PRO A 115 -16.99 11.10 2.25
N PRO A 116 -16.91 10.39 1.12
CA PRO A 116 -17.75 10.70 -0.02
C PRO A 116 -19.21 10.38 0.28
N ALA A 117 -20.13 11.18 -0.28
CA ALA A 117 -21.56 10.88 -0.21
C ALA A 117 -21.96 9.69 -1.09
N ASN A 118 -21.14 9.34 -2.08
CA ASN A 118 -21.39 8.28 -3.05
C ASN A 118 -20.12 7.45 -3.31
N ARG A 119 -20.20 6.47 -4.21
CA ARG A 119 -19.05 5.67 -4.61
C ARG A 119 -17.91 6.50 -5.21
N ARG A 120 -16.70 6.33 -4.68
CA ARG A 120 -15.47 7.03 -5.06
C ARG A 120 -14.45 6.04 -5.61
N LEU A 121 -13.95 6.31 -6.81
CA LEU A 121 -12.75 5.66 -7.33
C LEU A 121 -11.52 6.46 -6.87
N VAL A 122 -10.51 5.77 -6.36
CA VAL A 122 -9.20 6.32 -6.03
C VAL A 122 -8.15 5.60 -6.86
N PHE A 123 -7.29 6.37 -7.52
CA PHE A 123 -6.14 5.85 -8.26
C PHE A 123 -4.85 6.49 -7.76
N ASP A 124 -3.86 5.66 -7.41
CA ASP A 124 -2.53 6.11 -7.01
C ASP A 124 -1.47 5.60 -7.99
N ILE A 125 -0.53 6.48 -8.36
CA ILE A 125 0.64 6.09 -9.15
C ILE A 125 1.90 6.27 -8.32
N GLY A 126 2.30 5.17 -7.69
CA GLY A 126 3.56 4.99 -7.02
C GLY A 126 4.74 4.82 -7.99
N GLY A 127 5.90 4.53 -7.39
CA GLY A 127 7.14 4.34 -8.16
C GLY A 127 7.19 3.02 -8.92
N GLY A 128 6.69 1.94 -8.32
CA GLY A 128 6.77 0.59 -8.88
C GLY A 128 5.45 -0.19 -8.90
N SER A 129 4.42 0.30 -8.20
CA SER A 129 3.05 -0.18 -8.27
C SER A 129 2.09 1.01 -8.38
N SER A 130 0.85 0.68 -8.75
CA SER A 130 -0.28 1.58 -8.83
C SER A 130 -1.48 0.91 -8.20
N GLU A 131 -2.16 1.63 -7.31
CA GLU A 131 -3.28 1.12 -6.54
C GLU A 131 -4.59 1.70 -7.10
N ILE A 132 -5.60 0.84 -7.25
CA ILE A 132 -6.95 1.21 -7.66
C ILE A 132 -7.90 0.77 -6.55
N VAL A 133 -8.69 1.71 -6.03
CA VAL A 133 -9.68 1.41 -5.00
C VAL A 133 -11.01 2.01 -5.40
N LEU A 134 -12.06 1.19 -5.36
CA LEU A 134 -13.43 1.66 -5.38
C LEU A 134 -13.98 1.49 -3.98
N GLY A 135 -14.53 2.54 -3.40
CA GLY A 135 -15.19 2.47 -2.10
C GLY A 135 -16.53 3.18 -2.09
N ASP A 136 -17.31 2.88 -1.06
CA ASP A 136 -18.60 3.48 -0.74
C ASP A 136 -18.52 4.07 0.67
N GLY A 137 -18.64 5.40 0.76
CA GLY A 137 -18.27 6.13 1.98
C GLY A 137 -16.83 5.82 2.42
N ILE A 138 -16.68 5.37 3.66
CA ILE A 138 -15.38 5.02 4.25
C ILE A 138 -14.94 3.56 3.96
N HIS A 139 -15.78 2.77 3.31
CA HIS A 139 -15.55 1.33 3.13
C HIS A 139 -15.09 1.01 1.70
N PRO A 140 -13.87 0.46 1.53
CA PRO A 140 -13.46 -0.09 0.24
C PRO A 140 -14.35 -1.28 -0.17
N ILE A 141 -14.73 -1.32 -1.44
CA ILE A 141 -15.49 -2.41 -2.08
C ILE A 141 -14.56 -3.28 -2.93
N CYS A 142 -13.72 -2.64 -3.75
CA CYS A 142 -12.76 -3.31 -4.62
C CYS A 142 -11.40 -2.65 -4.46
N MET A 143 -10.35 -3.45 -4.34
CA MET A 143 -8.98 -2.97 -4.16
C MET A 143 -8.05 -3.81 -5.00
N GLU A 144 -7.23 -3.15 -5.81
CA GLU A 144 -6.24 -3.79 -6.66
C GLU A 144 -4.91 -3.04 -6.57
N SER A 145 -3.80 -3.77 -6.64
CA SER A 145 -2.45 -3.21 -6.74
C SER A 145 -1.75 -3.80 -7.95
N LEU A 146 -1.59 -2.98 -8.98
CA LEU A 146 -1.04 -3.35 -10.28
C LEU A 146 0.48 -3.16 -10.29
N HIS A 147 1.19 -4.02 -11.01
CA HIS A 147 2.66 -4.02 -11.08
C HIS A 147 3.22 -3.02 -12.09
N MET A 148 2.71 -1.80 -12.05
CA MET A 148 3.15 -0.69 -12.90
C MET A 148 3.34 0.56 -12.05
N GLY A 149 4.38 1.34 -12.32
CA GLY A 149 4.61 2.60 -11.62
C GLY A 149 5.48 3.53 -12.45
N CYS A 150 5.53 4.80 -12.06
CA CYS A 150 6.15 5.83 -12.89
C CYS A 150 7.66 5.61 -13.11
N ILE A 151 8.38 5.02 -12.14
CA ILE A 151 9.81 4.68 -12.29
C ILE A 151 9.97 3.49 -13.21
N THR A 152 9.24 2.39 -12.97
CA THR A 152 9.39 1.15 -13.75
C THR A 152 9.05 1.39 -15.21
N TYR A 153 8.01 2.18 -15.49
CA TYR A 153 7.63 2.53 -16.86
C TYR A 153 8.60 3.49 -17.51
N SER A 154 9.09 4.50 -16.79
CA SER A 154 10.10 5.42 -17.33
C SER A 154 11.41 4.71 -17.65
N GLN A 155 11.86 3.80 -16.80
CA GLN A 155 13.05 3.00 -17.05
C GLN A 155 12.87 2.02 -18.21
N ARG A 156 11.70 1.40 -18.34
CA ARG A 156 11.41 0.40 -19.38
C ARG A 156 11.22 1.02 -20.77
N PHE A 157 10.50 2.14 -20.86
CA PHE A 157 10.07 2.70 -22.15
C PHE A 157 10.75 4.02 -22.52
N PHE A 158 11.29 4.75 -21.54
CA PHE A 158 11.83 6.11 -21.70
C PHE A 158 13.23 6.28 -21.08
N ARG A 159 14.04 5.22 -21.02
CA ARG A 159 15.32 5.16 -20.28
C ARG A 159 16.31 6.29 -20.58
N ASP A 160 16.38 6.69 -21.85
CA ASP A 160 17.27 7.74 -22.34
C ASP A 160 16.59 9.13 -22.35
N GLY A 161 15.39 9.24 -21.77
CA GLY A 161 14.55 10.43 -21.76
C GLY A 161 13.83 10.72 -23.08
N ARG A 162 14.02 9.90 -24.14
CA ARG A 162 13.36 10.12 -25.44
C ARG A 162 11.92 9.61 -25.42
N ILE A 163 11.00 10.47 -25.84
CA ILE A 163 9.57 10.22 -25.96
C ILE A 163 9.18 10.30 -27.43
N THR A 164 8.94 9.15 -28.04
CA THR A 164 8.43 9.06 -29.42
C THR A 164 7.04 8.43 -29.40
N ALA A 165 6.23 8.65 -30.43
CA ALA A 165 4.91 8.04 -30.55
C ALA A 165 4.97 6.50 -30.40
N LYS A 166 5.98 5.86 -31.01
CA LYS A 166 6.19 4.41 -30.89
C LYS A 166 6.43 3.96 -29.44
N ARG A 167 7.25 4.70 -28.69
CA ARG A 167 7.55 4.37 -27.28
C ARG A 167 6.37 4.64 -26.37
N TRP A 168 5.66 5.74 -26.60
CA TRP A 168 4.41 6.04 -25.92
C TRP A 168 3.40 4.91 -26.11
N GLN A 169 3.14 4.53 -27.36
CA GLN A 169 2.21 3.45 -27.69
C GLN A 169 2.61 2.12 -27.03
N ALA A 170 3.89 1.77 -27.04
CA ALA A 170 4.37 0.55 -26.38
C ALA A 170 4.14 0.59 -24.85
N ALA A 171 4.39 1.73 -24.21
CA ALA A 171 4.14 1.91 -22.79
C ALA A 171 2.64 1.88 -22.46
N GLU A 172 1.81 2.54 -23.26
CA GLU A 172 0.36 2.55 -23.11
C GLU A 172 -0.25 1.15 -23.28
N THR A 173 0.19 0.40 -24.30
CA THR A 173 -0.23 -0.99 -24.49
C THR A 173 0.15 -1.85 -23.28
N ALA A 174 1.36 -1.70 -22.74
CA ALA A 174 1.77 -2.44 -21.54
C ALA A 174 0.90 -2.09 -20.32
N ALA A 175 0.60 -0.80 -20.10
CA ALA A 175 -0.27 -0.39 -18.99
C ALA A 175 -1.69 -0.94 -19.17
N ARG A 176 -2.25 -0.89 -20.38
CA ARG A 176 -3.59 -1.44 -20.67
C ARG A 176 -3.67 -2.95 -20.44
N LEU A 177 -2.60 -3.70 -20.68
CA LEU A 177 -2.54 -5.13 -20.35
C LEU A 177 -2.59 -5.37 -18.83
N GLU A 178 -1.93 -4.53 -18.02
CA GLU A 178 -2.02 -4.61 -16.55
C GLU A 178 -3.44 -4.32 -16.05
N PHE A 179 -4.18 -3.41 -16.69
CA PHE A 179 -5.58 -3.13 -16.34
C PHE A 179 -6.57 -4.20 -16.79
N GLN A 180 -6.24 -5.01 -17.80
CA GLN A 180 -7.18 -5.95 -18.43
C GLN A 180 -7.90 -6.87 -17.43
N PRO A 181 -7.24 -7.47 -16.41
CA PRO A 181 -7.90 -8.39 -15.48
C PRO A 181 -8.91 -7.71 -14.56
N VAL A 182 -8.78 -6.40 -14.32
CA VAL A 182 -9.53 -5.68 -13.27
C VAL A 182 -10.55 -4.69 -13.84
N ALA A 183 -10.32 -4.16 -15.03
CA ALA A 183 -11.10 -3.04 -15.58
C ALA A 183 -12.60 -3.33 -15.75
N ALA A 184 -13.00 -4.57 -16.05
CA ALA A 184 -14.40 -4.94 -16.17
C ALA A 184 -15.15 -4.82 -14.84
N ASN A 185 -14.54 -5.30 -13.75
CA ASN A 185 -15.15 -5.28 -12.41
C ASN A 185 -15.36 -3.86 -11.91
N PHE A 186 -14.34 -2.99 -12.07
CA PHE A 186 -14.45 -1.59 -11.68
C PHE A 186 -15.53 -0.86 -12.50
N ARG A 187 -15.57 -1.06 -13.83
CA ARG A 187 -16.60 -0.44 -14.69
C ARG A 187 -18.01 -0.90 -14.35
N ALA A 188 -18.18 -2.19 -14.07
CA ALA A 188 -19.48 -2.75 -13.69
C ALA A 188 -19.96 -2.21 -12.33
N ALA A 189 -19.05 -2.02 -11.38
CA ALA A 189 -19.39 -1.48 -10.07
C ALA A 189 -19.71 0.03 -10.10
N GLY A 190 -19.05 0.78 -10.99
CA GLY A 190 -19.30 2.20 -11.22
C GLY A 190 -18.91 3.12 -10.06
N TRP A 191 -18.71 4.40 -10.37
CA TRP A 191 -18.39 5.45 -9.41
C TRP A 191 -19.03 6.76 -9.81
N HIS A 192 -19.10 7.70 -8.87
CA HIS A 192 -19.64 9.05 -9.08
C HIS A 192 -18.52 10.08 -9.18
N GLU A 193 -17.38 9.81 -8.57
CA GLU A 193 -16.19 10.64 -8.64
C GLU A 193 -14.93 9.76 -8.74
N ALA A 194 -13.93 10.28 -9.44
CA ALA A 194 -12.60 9.68 -9.51
C ALA A 194 -11.57 10.66 -8.94
N ILE A 195 -10.80 10.17 -8.00
CA ILE A 195 -9.74 10.90 -7.31
C ILE A 195 -8.41 10.27 -7.67
N GLY A 196 -7.44 11.10 -8.03
CA GLY A 196 -6.08 10.68 -8.32
C GLY A 196 -5.11 11.23 -7.30
N THR A 197 -4.23 10.40 -6.76
CA THR A 197 -3.25 10.81 -5.76
C THR A 197 -1.81 10.44 -6.15
N SER A 198 -0.86 10.73 -5.27
CA SER A 198 0.59 10.66 -5.45
C SER A 198 1.20 11.74 -6.34
N GLY A 199 2.54 11.80 -6.33
CA GLY A 199 3.31 12.85 -6.99
C GLY A 199 3.18 12.88 -8.51
N SER A 200 2.92 11.73 -9.14
CA SER A 200 2.79 11.61 -10.59
C SER A 200 1.51 12.27 -11.09
N ILE A 201 0.36 11.94 -10.47
CA ILE A 201 -0.93 12.49 -10.88
C ILE A 201 -0.98 13.99 -10.62
N ARG A 202 -0.49 14.47 -9.47
CA ARG A 202 -0.45 15.92 -9.20
C ARG A 202 0.39 16.69 -10.20
N ALA A 203 1.51 16.13 -10.66
CA ALA A 203 2.32 16.74 -11.71
C ALA A 203 1.57 16.80 -13.05
N VAL A 204 0.85 15.72 -13.40
CA VAL A 204 0.01 15.70 -14.61
C VAL A 204 -1.14 16.69 -14.50
N ALA A 205 -1.82 16.76 -13.36
CA ALA A 205 -2.91 17.70 -13.09
C ALA A 205 -2.45 19.15 -13.28
N ALA A 206 -1.32 19.55 -12.70
CA ALA A 206 -0.77 20.90 -12.85
C ALA A 206 -0.50 21.24 -14.33
N MET A 207 -0.02 20.27 -15.11
CA MET A 207 0.22 20.46 -16.54
C MET A 207 -1.07 20.55 -17.34
N VAL A 208 -2.06 19.69 -17.08
CA VAL A 208 -3.36 19.76 -17.74
C VAL A 208 -4.07 21.06 -17.42
N GLN A 209 -4.03 21.50 -16.16
CA GLN A 209 -4.57 22.80 -15.73
C GLN A 209 -3.92 23.96 -16.49
N THR A 210 -2.60 23.95 -16.65
CA THR A 210 -1.88 24.98 -17.42
C THR A 210 -2.27 24.98 -18.90
N LEU A 211 -2.54 23.80 -19.48
CA LEU A 211 -2.89 23.67 -20.90
C LEU A 211 -4.35 24.01 -21.20
N ARG A 212 -5.26 23.73 -20.26
CA ARG A 212 -6.71 23.74 -20.52
C ARG A 212 -7.50 24.69 -19.63
N ASN A 213 -6.88 25.29 -18.63
CA ASN A 213 -7.52 26.15 -17.62
C ASN A 213 -8.69 25.46 -16.89
N THR A 214 -8.47 24.20 -16.47
CA THR A 214 -9.46 23.38 -15.78
C THR A 214 -8.84 22.72 -14.54
N PRO A 215 -9.57 22.56 -13.42
CA PRO A 215 -9.00 22.01 -12.18
C PRO A 215 -8.86 20.48 -12.19
N ASP A 216 -9.56 19.81 -13.09
CA ASP A 216 -9.64 18.37 -13.25
C ASP A 216 -8.77 17.84 -14.40
N ILE A 217 -8.46 16.55 -14.35
CA ILE A 217 -7.83 15.84 -15.45
C ILE A 217 -8.94 15.20 -16.28
N ASP A 218 -8.94 15.43 -17.59
CA ASP A 218 -9.84 14.78 -18.54
C ASP A 218 -9.05 14.09 -19.67
N ALA A 219 -9.75 13.29 -20.48
CA ALA A 219 -9.12 12.57 -21.59
C ALA A 219 -8.50 13.52 -22.64
N ALA A 220 -9.11 14.68 -22.85
CA ALA A 220 -8.62 15.67 -23.82
C ALA A 220 -7.31 16.32 -23.34
N GLY A 221 -7.22 16.72 -22.08
CA GLY A 221 -6.00 17.24 -21.46
C GLY A 221 -4.86 16.23 -21.44
N LEU A 222 -5.16 14.95 -21.22
CA LEU A 222 -4.16 13.88 -21.32
C LEU A 222 -3.66 13.69 -22.76
N ALA A 223 -4.54 13.79 -23.76
CA ALA A 223 -4.17 13.72 -25.17
C ALA A 223 -3.29 14.91 -25.59
N ASP A 224 -3.65 16.13 -25.18
CA ASP A 224 -2.85 17.33 -25.43
C ASP A 224 -1.46 17.22 -24.79
N LEU A 225 -1.40 16.75 -23.54
CA LEU A 225 -0.14 16.53 -22.83
C LEU A 225 0.73 15.49 -23.53
N ARG A 226 0.15 14.36 -23.96
CA ARG A 226 0.84 13.33 -24.76
C ARG A 226 1.44 13.93 -26.03
N ASP A 227 0.65 14.66 -26.80
CA ASP A 227 1.08 15.18 -28.10
C ASP A 227 2.22 16.20 -27.93
N ARG A 228 2.17 16.99 -26.85
CA ARG A 228 3.24 17.93 -26.48
C ARG A 228 4.52 17.21 -26.03
N LEU A 229 4.40 16.15 -25.24
CA LEU A 229 5.52 15.29 -24.82
C LEU A 229 6.21 14.65 -26.02
N ILE A 230 5.44 14.09 -26.96
CA ILE A 230 5.96 13.48 -28.18
C ILE A 230 6.63 14.54 -29.08
N ARG A 231 6.01 15.71 -29.25
CA ARG A 231 6.56 16.79 -30.08
C ARG A 231 7.86 17.36 -29.51
N ALA A 232 7.94 17.52 -28.19
CA ALA A 232 9.18 17.92 -27.52
C ALA A 232 10.29 16.85 -27.66
N GLY A 233 9.88 15.58 -27.73
CA GLY A 233 10.76 14.42 -27.89
C GLY A 233 11.50 14.03 -26.62
N ARG A 234 11.52 14.89 -25.59
CA ARG A 234 12.11 14.67 -24.27
C ARG A 234 11.41 15.54 -23.23
N VAL A 235 11.36 15.09 -21.96
CA VAL A 235 10.73 15.84 -20.86
C VAL A 235 11.50 17.12 -20.53
N ASP A 236 12.83 17.08 -20.56
CA ASP A 236 13.71 18.21 -20.23
C ASP A 236 13.56 19.42 -21.17
N ARG A 237 12.92 19.22 -22.33
CA ARG A 237 12.59 20.27 -23.31
C ARG A 237 11.23 20.92 -23.08
N LEU A 238 10.41 20.34 -22.20
CA LEU A 238 9.18 20.98 -21.79
C LEU A 238 9.48 21.97 -20.68
N ASN A 239 9.00 23.19 -20.82
CA ASN A 239 8.91 24.10 -19.69
C ASN A 239 7.83 23.57 -18.75
N LEU A 240 8.25 22.90 -17.68
CA LEU A 240 7.42 22.37 -16.61
C LEU A 240 7.70 23.21 -15.36
N PRO A 241 7.12 24.43 -15.27
CA PRO A 241 7.29 25.25 -14.08
C PRO A 241 6.87 24.43 -12.85
N ASP A 242 7.66 24.54 -11.77
CA ASP A 242 7.44 23.86 -10.49
C ASP A 242 7.61 22.33 -10.46
N LEU A 243 8.03 21.69 -11.57
CA LEU A 243 8.39 20.27 -11.57
C LEU A 243 9.87 20.07 -11.27
N ALA A 244 10.18 19.65 -10.05
CA ALA A 244 11.53 19.27 -9.62
C ALA A 244 12.21 18.32 -10.62
N ALA A 245 13.53 18.49 -10.84
CA ALA A 245 14.31 17.77 -11.85
C ALA A 245 14.16 16.24 -11.75
N GLU A 246 14.06 15.69 -10.55
CA GLU A 246 13.87 14.25 -10.34
C GLU A 246 12.50 13.75 -10.79
N ARG A 247 11.47 14.61 -10.69
CA ARG A 247 10.12 14.28 -11.18
C ARG A 247 10.06 14.30 -12.69
N GLN A 248 10.85 15.15 -13.36
CA GLN A 248 10.94 15.18 -14.83
C GLN A 248 11.35 13.82 -15.40
N GLN A 249 12.29 13.13 -14.73
CA GLN A 249 12.78 11.81 -15.19
C GLN A 249 11.71 10.71 -15.18
N VAL A 250 10.68 10.84 -14.34
CA VAL A 250 9.62 9.83 -14.18
C VAL A 250 8.27 10.29 -14.72
N PHE A 251 8.19 11.53 -15.23
CA PHE A 251 6.94 12.18 -15.62
C PHE A 251 6.24 11.44 -16.76
N ALA A 252 6.98 11.08 -17.82
CA ALA A 252 6.41 10.37 -18.97
C ALA A 252 5.82 9.01 -18.60
N GLY A 253 6.47 8.26 -17.69
CA GLY A 253 5.95 7.00 -17.18
C GLY A 253 4.67 7.18 -16.36
N GLY A 254 4.58 8.24 -15.54
CA GLY A 254 3.35 8.55 -14.81
C GLY A 254 2.21 8.97 -15.73
N ALA A 255 2.49 9.84 -16.71
CA ALA A 255 1.49 10.34 -17.65
C ALA A 255 0.89 9.21 -18.51
N VAL A 256 1.71 8.30 -19.04
CA VAL A 256 1.19 7.19 -19.86
C VAL A 256 0.36 6.18 -19.07
N ILE A 257 0.74 5.91 -17.80
CA ILE A 257 -0.07 5.06 -16.91
C ILE A 257 -1.43 5.70 -16.66
N LEU A 258 -1.47 7.01 -16.42
CA LEU A 258 -2.72 7.74 -16.20
C LEU A 258 -3.60 7.76 -17.46
N SER A 259 -3.03 7.99 -18.65
CA SER A 259 -3.75 7.87 -19.92
C SER A 259 -4.34 6.47 -20.13
N ALA A 260 -3.58 5.42 -19.83
CA ALA A 260 -4.07 4.06 -19.90
C ALA A 260 -5.19 3.78 -18.88
N ALA A 261 -5.10 4.35 -17.68
CA ALA A 261 -6.14 4.24 -16.65
C ALA A 261 -7.47 4.86 -17.12
N PHE A 262 -7.42 6.08 -17.67
CA PHE A 262 -8.58 6.75 -18.25
C PHE A 262 -9.25 5.89 -19.33
N ALA A 263 -8.45 5.37 -20.26
CA ALA A 263 -8.96 4.54 -21.35
C ALA A 263 -9.50 3.18 -20.88
N ALA A 264 -8.81 2.50 -19.96
CA ALA A 264 -9.18 1.16 -19.52
C ALA A 264 -10.40 1.16 -18.59
N LEU A 265 -10.47 2.14 -17.69
CA LEU A 265 -11.53 2.27 -16.71
C LEU A 265 -12.71 3.10 -17.25
N GLY A 266 -12.54 3.89 -18.31
CA GLY A 266 -13.59 4.79 -18.80
C GLY A 266 -13.79 5.98 -17.86
N ILE A 267 -12.71 6.53 -17.32
CA ILE A 267 -12.76 7.73 -16.48
C ILE A 267 -12.98 8.94 -17.38
N GLU A 268 -14.00 9.73 -17.09
CA GLU A 268 -14.26 10.97 -17.83
C GLU A 268 -13.46 12.14 -17.24
N ARG A 269 -13.49 12.26 -15.91
CA ARG A 269 -12.86 13.34 -15.14
C ARG A 269 -12.25 12.80 -13.85
N MET A 270 -11.10 13.33 -13.46
CA MET A 270 -10.41 12.98 -12.22
C MET A 270 -9.91 14.22 -11.49
N LEU A 271 -10.14 14.28 -10.18
CA LEU A 271 -9.64 15.36 -9.33
C LEU A 271 -8.32 14.94 -8.64
N PRO A 272 -7.28 15.80 -8.62
CA PRO A 272 -6.08 15.52 -7.87
C PRO A 272 -6.33 15.65 -6.35
N CYS A 273 -5.69 14.79 -5.56
CA CYS A 273 -5.71 14.84 -4.10
C CYS A 273 -4.28 14.81 -3.53
N ASP A 274 -4.06 15.55 -2.43
CA ASP A 274 -2.79 15.55 -1.70
C ASP A 274 -2.67 14.40 -0.68
N GLY A 275 -3.81 13.84 -0.26
CA GLY A 275 -3.90 12.71 0.66
C GLY A 275 -3.60 11.38 0.00
N ALA A 276 -2.79 10.54 0.63
CA ALA A 276 -2.40 9.22 0.16
C ALA A 276 -2.13 8.28 1.34
N LEU A 277 -1.19 7.34 1.16
CA LEU A 277 -0.81 6.32 2.15
C LEU A 277 -0.51 6.89 3.55
N ARG A 278 0.28 7.97 3.64
CA ARG A 278 0.76 8.50 4.92
C ARG A 278 -0.34 9.19 5.72
N GLU A 279 -1.29 9.86 5.06
CA GLU A 279 -2.47 10.42 5.69
C GLU A 279 -3.35 9.29 6.24
N GLY A 280 -3.51 8.20 5.49
CA GLY A 280 -4.24 7.02 5.97
C GLY A 280 -3.57 6.31 7.14
N LEU A 281 -2.23 6.25 7.16
CA LEU A 281 -1.47 5.75 8.31
C LEU A 281 -1.66 6.64 9.55
N LEU A 282 -1.62 7.96 9.37
CA LEU A 282 -1.76 8.91 10.47
C LEU A 282 -3.18 8.87 11.04
N ASP A 283 -4.20 8.82 10.19
CA ASP A 283 -5.60 8.68 10.61
C ASP A 283 -5.85 7.35 11.33
N GLU A 284 -5.28 6.25 10.83
CA GLU A 284 -5.37 4.94 11.51
C GLU A 284 -4.64 4.92 12.86
N LEU A 285 -3.51 5.62 12.96
CA LEU A 285 -2.81 5.79 14.23
C LEU A 285 -3.60 6.67 15.21
N ALA A 286 -4.25 7.73 14.73
CA ALA A 286 -5.05 8.64 15.55
C ALA A 286 -6.32 7.97 16.09
N ALA A 287 -6.97 7.10 15.30
CA ALA A 287 -8.04 6.21 15.77
C ALA A 287 -7.55 5.21 16.85
N GLY A 288 -6.23 5.16 17.06
CA GLY A 288 -5.58 4.33 18.05
C GLY A 288 -5.61 2.86 17.67
N ARG A 289 -5.12 2.06 18.60
CA ARG A 289 -4.99 0.62 18.40
C ARG A 289 -6.32 -0.08 18.08
N ARG A 290 -7.41 0.39 18.68
CA ARG A 290 -8.75 -0.17 18.45
C ARG A 290 -9.09 -0.10 16.96
N GLY A 291 -8.82 1.03 16.29
CA GLY A 291 -9.08 1.17 14.86
C GLY A 291 -8.44 0.08 13.99
N ARG A 292 -7.16 -0.26 14.20
CA ARG A 292 -6.51 -1.35 13.45
C ARG A 292 -6.99 -2.73 13.89
N GLN A 293 -7.15 -2.95 15.19
CA GLN A 293 -7.67 -4.22 15.71
C GLN A 293 -9.06 -4.51 15.14
N ASP A 294 -9.91 -3.50 15.02
CA ASP A 294 -11.25 -3.61 14.47
C ASP A 294 -11.22 -4.02 12.99
N VAL A 295 -10.29 -3.47 12.19
CA VAL A 295 -10.08 -3.90 10.79
C VAL A 295 -9.62 -5.37 10.72
N CYS A 296 -8.64 -5.75 11.54
CA CYS A 296 -8.16 -7.14 11.58
C CYS A 296 -9.25 -8.11 12.08
N ASN A 297 -10.02 -7.73 13.09
CA ASN A 297 -11.13 -8.51 13.63
C ASN A 297 -12.21 -8.70 12.57
N HIS A 298 -12.62 -7.62 11.90
CA HIS A 298 -13.59 -7.68 10.81
C HIS A 298 -13.11 -8.59 9.67
N THR A 299 -11.82 -8.52 9.32
CA THR A 299 -11.21 -9.41 8.32
C THR A 299 -11.25 -10.87 8.76
N ALA A 300 -10.88 -11.16 10.01
CA ALA A 300 -10.94 -12.51 10.56
C ALA A 300 -12.38 -13.05 10.60
N GLU A 301 -13.35 -12.22 10.98
CA GLU A 301 -14.77 -12.57 10.97
C GLU A 301 -15.29 -12.82 9.55
N ALA A 302 -14.92 -11.99 8.58
CA ALA A 302 -15.30 -12.15 7.18
C ALA A 302 -14.75 -13.45 6.59
N LEU A 303 -13.51 -13.81 6.89
CA LEU A 303 -12.91 -15.08 6.44
C LEU A 303 -13.57 -16.29 7.11
N SER A 304 -13.85 -16.19 8.41
CA SER A 304 -14.61 -17.22 9.13
C SER A 304 -15.98 -17.44 8.49
N GLN A 305 -16.67 -16.39 8.05
CA GLN A 305 -17.94 -16.51 7.30
C GLN A 305 -17.74 -17.12 5.91
N LEU A 306 -16.79 -16.58 5.14
CA LEU A 306 -16.52 -16.99 3.76
C LEU A 306 -16.19 -18.48 3.65
N TYR A 307 -15.44 -19.01 4.62
CA TYR A 307 -15.06 -20.42 4.67
C TYR A 307 -15.94 -21.26 5.61
N HIS A 308 -17.08 -20.73 6.06
CA HIS A 308 -18.07 -21.42 6.89
C HIS A 308 -17.48 -22.09 8.14
N ALA A 309 -16.49 -21.45 8.78
CA ALA A 309 -15.90 -21.96 10.02
C ALA A 309 -16.91 -21.86 11.18
N ASP A 310 -16.94 -22.86 12.07
CA ASP A 310 -17.82 -22.87 13.24
C ASP A 310 -17.36 -21.79 14.25
N ARG A 311 -18.14 -20.72 14.35
CA ARG A 311 -17.89 -19.60 15.26
C ARG A 311 -17.96 -19.98 16.72
N GLY A 312 -18.86 -20.90 17.08
CA GLY A 312 -18.97 -21.40 18.44
C GLY A 312 -17.71 -22.18 18.83
N GLN A 313 -17.21 -23.01 17.93
CA GLN A 313 -15.95 -23.73 18.13
C GLN A 313 -14.74 -22.79 18.17
N ALA A 314 -14.65 -21.86 17.23
CA ALA A 314 -13.64 -20.81 17.22
C ALA A 314 -13.59 -20.03 18.54
N SER A 315 -14.76 -19.64 19.09
CA SER A 315 -14.85 -18.96 20.39
C SER A 315 -14.34 -19.83 21.53
N ARG A 316 -14.71 -21.12 21.59
CA ARG A 316 -14.24 -22.04 22.65
C ARG A 316 -12.72 -22.22 22.63
N VAL A 317 -12.14 -22.38 21.44
CA VAL A 317 -10.68 -22.51 21.26
C VAL A 317 -9.99 -21.22 21.64
N CYS A 318 -10.53 -20.07 21.24
CA CYS A 318 -9.99 -18.76 21.58
C CYS A 318 -9.94 -18.53 23.10
N THR A 319 -11.06 -18.74 23.81
CA THR A 319 -11.13 -18.62 25.27
C THR A 319 -10.11 -19.54 25.96
N THR A 320 -10.00 -20.79 25.50
CA THR A 320 -9.06 -21.76 26.07
C THR A 320 -7.61 -21.34 25.84
N ALA A 321 -7.25 -20.94 24.61
CA ALA A 321 -5.90 -20.54 24.25
C ALA A 321 -5.45 -19.26 25.00
N LEU A 322 -6.34 -18.27 25.11
CA LEU A 322 -6.06 -17.06 25.88
C LEU A 322 -5.95 -17.35 27.38
N GLY A 323 -6.78 -18.26 27.91
CA GLY A 323 -6.67 -18.70 29.30
C GLY A 323 -5.33 -19.37 29.62
N PHE A 324 -4.75 -20.13 28.68
CA PHE A 324 -3.39 -20.67 28.84
C PHE A 324 -2.32 -19.58 28.72
N LEU A 325 -2.47 -18.64 27.78
CA LEU A 325 -1.52 -17.54 27.65
C LEU A 325 -1.49 -16.70 28.93
N ASP A 326 -2.63 -16.39 29.54
CA ASP A 326 -2.67 -15.63 30.79
C ASP A 326 -1.94 -16.32 31.95
N GLN A 327 -1.94 -17.66 31.98
CA GLN A 327 -1.19 -18.43 32.98
C GLN A 327 0.32 -18.46 32.72
N LEU A 328 0.74 -18.35 31.46
CA LEU A 328 2.14 -18.60 31.04
C LEU A 328 2.89 -17.33 30.63
N ARG A 329 2.19 -16.20 30.46
CA ARG A 329 2.74 -14.95 29.91
C ARG A 329 3.98 -14.45 30.66
N GLU A 330 3.96 -14.48 31.99
CA GLU A 330 5.10 -14.03 32.81
C GLU A 330 6.30 -14.96 32.65
N GLN A 331 6.08 -16.27 32.71
CA GLN A 331 7.16 -17.26 32.62
C GLN A 331 7.81 -17.30 31.24
N TRP A 332 7.02 -17.12 30.19
CA TRP A 332 7.50 -17.20 28.80
C TRP A 332 7.94 -15.85 28.23
N ALA A 333 7.82 -14.76 29.02
CA ALA A 333 7.98 -13.39 28.55
C ALA A 333 7.15 -13.11 27.28
N LEU A 334 5.97 -13.73 27.21
CA LEU A 334 4.97 -13.57 26.16
C LEU A 334 3.81 -12.76 26.70
N GLY A 335 2.86 -12.37 25.85
CA GLY A 335 1.69 -11.59 26.28
C GLY A 335 1.90 -10.09 26.13
N GLN A 336 2.93 -9.69 25.38
CA GLN A 336 2.85 -8.42 24.68
C GLN A 336 1.63 -8.47 23.79
N THR A 337 0.98 -7.34 23.65
CA THR A 337 -0.36 -7.39 23.09
C THR A 337 -0.46 -7.80 21.60
N PRO A 338 0.58 -7.66 20.74
CA PRO A 338 0.61 -8.30 19.43
C PRO A 338 0.51 -9.84 19.49
N ASP A 339 1.07 -10.47 20.53
CA ASP A 339 1.02 -11.93 20.72
C ASP A 339 -0.41 -12.39 21.01
N ILE A 340 -1.10 -11.64 21.88
CA ILE A 340 -2.49 -11.90 22.26
C ILE A 340 -3.41 -11.81 21.05
N ASP A 341 -3.26 -10.76 20.24
CA ASP A 341 -4.09 -10.57 19.05
C ASP A 341 -3.82 -11.64 17.99
N ALA A 342 -2.54 -11.98 17.76
CA ALA A 342 -2.18 -13.05 16.83
C ALA A 342 -2.76 -14.40 17.26
N LEU A 343 -2.69 -14.73 18.55
CA LEU A 343 -3.28 -15.96 19.08
C LEU A 343 -4.80 -15.97 18.95
N ARG A 344 -5.46 -14.83 19.23
CA ARG A 344 -6.90 -14.66 19.05
C ARG A 344 -7.31 -14.92 17.60
N TRP A 345 -6.68 -14.24 16.64
CA TRP A 345 -7.00 -14.42 15.22
C TRP A 345 -6.68 -15.84 14.73
N ALA A 346 -5.58 -16.44 15.18
CA ALA A 346 -5.25 -17.82 14.84
C ALA A 346 -6.32 -18.79 15.37
N ALA A 347 -6.80 -18.61 16.60
CA ALA A 347 -7.88 -19.41 17.15
C ALA A 347 -9.20 -19.21 16.40
N MET A 348 -9.53 -17.97 16.02
CA MET A 348 -10.71 -17.66 15.21
C MET A 348 -10.69 -18.35 13.84
N LEU A 349 -9.50 -18.49 13.26
CA LEU A 349 -9.31 -18.92 11.87
C LEU A 349 -8.76 -20.35 11.74
N HIS A 350 -8.54 -21.08 12.83
CA HIS A 350 -7.83 -22.37 12.79
C HIS A 350 -8.54 -23.43 11.93
N GLU A 351 -9.86 -23.33 11.78
CA GLU A 351 -10.71 -24.29 11.06
C GLU A 351 -11.10 -23.86 9.64
N ILE A 352 -10.68 -22.69 9.14
CA ILE A 352 -11.06 -22.26 7.78
C ILE A 352 -10.57 -23.24 6.69
N GLY A 353 -9.54 -24.03 6.98
CA GLY A 353 -9.05 -25.07 6.08
C GLY A 353 -10.02 -26.25 5.89
N LEU A 354 -11.04 -26.40 6.74
CA LEU A 354 -12.08 -27.42 6.62
C LEU A 354 -12.93 -27.23 5.36
N ALA A 355 -13.02 -25.99 4.85
CA ALA A 355 -13.66 -25.70 3.57
C ALA A 355 -12.97 -26.39 2.38
N ILE A 356 -11.70 -26.81 2.54
CA ILE A 356 -10.95 -27.54 1.50
C ILE A 356 -10.96 -29.04 1.77
N SER A 357 -10.52 -29.46 2.96
CA SER A 357 -10.50 -30.88 3.33
C SER A 357 -10.39 -31.05 4.84
N HIS A 358 -11.05 -32.07 5.38
CA HIS A 358 -10.89 -32.49 6.76
C HIS A 358 -9.47 -33.04 7.04
N SER A 359 -8.87 -33.74 6.06
CA SER A 359 -7.51 -34.24 6.20
C SER A 359 -6.52 -33.10 6.02
N GLY A 360 -5.68 -32.87 7.03
CA GLY A 360 -4.64 -31.85 6.91
C GLY A 360 -5.15 -30.41 6.90
N TYR A 361 -6.37 -30.12 7.41
CA TYR A 361 -6.96 -28.76 7.38
C TYR A 361 -6.06 -27.66 7.94
N HIS A 362 -5.19 -27.95 8.91
CA HIS A 362 -4.17 -27.02 9.40
C HIS A 362 -3.19 -26.53 8.30
N LYS A 363 -2.87 -27.37 7.31
CA LYS A 363 -2.07 -27.00 6.13
C LYS A 363 -2.89 -26.14 5.16
N HIS A 364 -4.17 -26.46 4.98
CA HIS A 364 -5.09 -25.72 4.12
C HIS A 364 -5.39 -24.33 4.70
N GLY A 365 -5.68 -24.23 5.99
CA GLY A 365 -5.86 -22.95 6.69
C GLY A 365 -4.59 -22.10 6.64
N HIS A 366 -3.42 -22.71 6.85
CA HIS A 366 -2.15 -22.02 6.62
C HIS A 366 -2.03 -21.50 5.18
N TYR A 367 -2.33 -22.33 4.17
CA TYR A 367 -2.28 -21.92 2.77
C TYR A 367 -3.21 -20.74 2.48
N LEU A 368 -4.46 -20.79 2.96
CA LEU A 368 -5.43 -19.70 2.81
C LEU A 368 -4.95 -18.42 3.48
N LEU A 369 -4.43 -18.50 4.71
CA LEU A 369 -3.95 -17.32 5.44
C LEU A 369 -2.62 -16.78 4.91
N ALA A 370 -1.72 -17.63 4.44
CA ALA A 370 -0.41 -17.20 3.95
C ALA A 370 -0.49 -16.56 2.56
N ASN A 371 -1.51 -16.90 1.77
CA ASN A 371 -1.66 -16.42 0.39
C ASN A 371 -2.88 -15.52 0.17
N GLY A 372 -3.76 -15.38 1.17
CA GLY A 372 -4.91 -14.50 1.11
C GLY A 372 -4.54 -13.04 1.40
N ASP A 373 -5.39 -12.12 0.97
CA ASP A 373 -5.27 -10.72 1.33
C ASP A 373 -6.02 -10.43 2.64
N LEU A 374 -5.28 -9.96 3.65
CA LEU A 374 -5.79 -9.75 5.00
C LEU A 374 -5.70 -8.27 5.38
N ALA A 375 -6.79 -7.52 5.22
CA ALA A 375 -6.83 -6.09 5.54
C ALA A 375 -6.45 -5.83 7.02
N GLY A 376 -5.58 -4.83 7.24
CA GLY A 376 -5.04 -4.48 8.56
C GLY A 376 -3.85 -5.32 9.04
N PHE A 377 -3.58 -6.47 8.40
CA PHE A 377 -2.46 -7.33 8.76
C PHE A 377 -1.17 -6.84 8.07
N SER A 378 -0.09 -6.77 8.84
CA SER A 378 1.25 -6.68 8.25
C SER A 378 1.66 -8.06 7.72
N ARG A 379 2.67 -8.14 6.84
CA ARG A 379 3.21 -9.44 6.42
C ARG A 379 3.71 -10.28 7.59
N ASN A 380 4.32 -9.67 8.61
CA ASN A 380 4.82 -10.39 9.78
C ASN A 380 3.66 -10.96 10.61
N THR A 381 2.62 -10.15 10.84
CA THR A 381 1.41 -10.59 11.56
C THR A 381 0.70 -11.71 10.83
N GLN A 382 0.48 -11.57 9.52
CA GLN A 382 -0.12 -12.60 8.67
C GLN A 382 0.71 -13.89 8.69
N THR A 383 2.03 -13.78 8.58
CA THR A 383 2.95 -14.92 8.67
C THR A 383 2.80 -15.62 10.02
N LEU A 384 2.84 -14.86 11.13
CA LEU A 384 2.67 -15.42 12.48
C LEU A 384 1.34 -16.15 12.63
N VAL A 385 0.23 -15.50 12.29
CA VAL A 385 -1.12 -16.10 12.37
C VAL A 385 -1.23 -17.35 11.50
N SER A 386 -0.72 -17.31 10.26
CA SER A 386 -0.73 -18.47 9.37
C SER A 386 0.13 -19.62 9.88
N LEU A 387 1.24 -19.35 10.59
CA LEU A 387 2.11 -20.36 11.18
C LEU A 387 1.50 -20.96 12.44
N LEU A 388 0.84 -20.15 13.28
CA LEU A 388 0.05 -20.64 14.42
C LEU A 388 -1.03 -21.61 13.92
N VAL A 389 -1.76 -21.25 12.86
CA VAL A 389 -2.73 -22.16 12.23
C VAL A 389 -2.03 -23.36 11.58
N ARG A 390 -0.84 -23.21 10.99
CA ARG A 390 -0.10 -24.33 10.39
C ARG A 390 0.26 -25.41 11.41
N PHE A 391 0.54 -25.03 12.64
CA PHE A 391 1.13 -25.90 13.65
C PHE A 391 0.24 -26.11 14.88
N HIS A 392 -1.03 -25.71 14.85
CA HIS A 392 -1.97 -25.92 15.95
C HIS A 392 -2.27 -27.42 16.23
N ARG A 393 -1.89 -28.33 15.32
CA ARG A 393 -2.02 -29.77 15.50
C ARG A 393 -0.92 -30.51 14.73
N ARG A 394 -0.76 -31.80 15.07
CA ARG A 394 0.29 -32.68 14.52
C ARG A 394 1.70 -32.19 14.88
N LYS A 395 2.73 -32.76 14.25
CA LYS A 395 4.13 -32.49 14.58
C LYS A 395 4.55 -31.08 14.16
N ILE A 396 5.19 -30.35 15.07
CA ILE A 396 5.90 -29.11 14.78
C ILE A 396 7.23 -29.46 14.11
N ILE A 397 7.48 -28.92 12.92
CA ILE A 397 8.73 -29.12 12.18
C ILE A 397 9.49 -27.81 12.23
N ARG A 398 10.61 -27.77 12.96
CA ARG A 398 11.56 -26.65 12.91
C ARG A 398 12.36 -26.80 11.61
N ARG A 399 12.27 -25.82 10.71
CA ARG A 399 13.07 -25.74 9.49
C ARG A 399 14.20 -24.76 9.69
#